data_AF-A0A369W8P6-F1
#
_entry.id   AF-A0A369W8P6-F1
#
_cell.length_a   1.000
_cell.length_b   1.000
_cell.length_c   1.000
_cell.angle_alpha   90.00
_cell.angle_beta   90.00
_cell.angle_gamma   90.00
#
_symmetry.space_group_name_H-M   'P 1'
#
loop_
_entity.id
_entity.type
_entity.pdbx_description
1 polymer ?
#
loop_
_entity_poly.entity_id
_entity_poly.type
_entity_poly.pdbx_seq_one_letter_code
_entity_poly.pdbx_strand_id
1 'polypeptide(L)'
;MVRQMGRRLRDFLRRDDGVVAVIFAVMAIPFIAMAGWAVDYLRIQHVRQFLQAEVDSAALDATYKSDPKAAAGSWEDAQWDLVRTATLAEIGRTYQGNWASNVELDREWIVQQFTVRVSASADVPLAFINLLPGIDDTQRVTVSAVAQASEPDLIYSPPEFTALEFEAWDFNRIWLYCYWPDRPLNDPLLPRRTQMVPIADNGGSEFTPDPGSPIEDVPIQDSVLRTQYENRTMWGVDQLDTQEEGVWRQIKGGSIGQRKYTYLMPQCPRGSHLSMRLENVINALEDVRQRRTTADRWDRGGTRNNYYSDTVSERGKADEHRGLASFTIVETIICDTLRECKEPPSKGGLIPPRQTGRTPQTATEGCSYGRYMYYGWEDRPPERGGSDRDYDDIRVIMACPEEVPSGERNARLIG
;
A
#
# COMPACT_ATOMS: atom_id res chain seq x y z
N MET A 1 -90.73 10.46 -25.35
CA MET A 1 -89.63 9.76 -24.66
C MET A 1 -88.69 10.69 -23.88
N VAL A 2 -88.36 11.89 -24.36
CA VAL A 2 -87.43 12.84 -23.69
C VAL A 2 -87.92 13.39 -22.33
N ARG A 3 -89.25 13.48 -22.11
CA ARG A 3 -89.83 14.03 -20.86
C ARG A 3 -89.81 13.08 -19.64
N GLN A 4 -89.60 11.77 -19.85
CA GLN A 4 -89.54 10.78 -18.76
C GLN A 4 -88.12 10.61 -18.19
N MET A 5 -87.09 10.97 -18.96
CA MET A 5 -85.69 10.90 -18.52
C MET A 5 -85.33 12.05 -17.55
N GLY A 6 -85.90 13.25 -17.76
CA GLY A 6 -85.65 14.42 -16.92
C GLY A 6 -86.27 14.37 -15.50
N ARG A 7 -87.36 13.62 -15.30
CA ARG A 7 -87.93 13.41 -13.95
C ARG A 7 -87.14 12.38 -13.14
N ARG A 8 -86.68 11.29 -13.78
CA ARG A 8 -85.83 10.28 -13.11
C ARG A 8 -84.46 10.83 -12.71
N LEU A 9 -83.88 11.76 -13.48
CA LEU A 9 -82.63 12.43 -13.09
C LEU A 9 -82.80 13.34 -11.86
N ARG A 10 -83.95 14.03 -11.74
CA ARG A 10 -84.25 14.87 -10.56
C ARG A 10 -84.52 14.04 -9.31
N ASP A 11 -85.15 12.87 -9.43
CA ASP A 11 -85.38 11.97 -8.29
C ASP A 11 -84.09 11.29 -7.83
N PHE A 12 -83.13 11.06 -8.74
CA PHE A 12 -81.80 10.55 -8.39
C PHE A 12 -80.94 11.57 -7.64
N LEU A 13 -81.07 12.87 -7.99
CA LEU A 13 -80.39 13.97 -7.32
C LEU A 13 -80.98 14.33 -5.94
N ARG A 14 -82.15 13.78 -5.57
CA ARG A 14 -82.88 14.09 -4.34
C ARG A 14 -82.93 12.95 -3.32
N ARG A 15 -82.24 11.82 -3.59
CA ARG A 15 -82.13 10.70 -2.65
C ARG A 15 -80.86 10.85 -1.82
N ASP A 16 -81.03 11.20 -0.55
CA ASP A 16 -79.94 11.29 0.44
C ASP A 16 -79.22 9.93 0.64
N ASP A 17 -79.87 8.83 0.28
CA ASP A 17 -79.30 7.47 0.31
C ASP A 17 -78.18 7.23 -0.74
N GLY A 18 -78.09 8.08 -1.78
CA GLY A 18 -77.11 7.94 -2.87
C GLY A 18 -75.78 8.67 -2.63
N VAL A 19 -75.73 9.59 -1.66
CA VAL A 19 -74.55 10.42 -1.37
C VAL A 19 -73.37 9.55 -0.89
N VAL A 20 -73.64 8.48 -0.15
CA VAL A 20 -72.62 7.53 0.32
C VAL A 20 -71.91 6.85 -0.86
N ALA A 21 -72.64 6.48 -1.91
CA ALA A 21 -72.04 5.86 -3.10
C ALA A 21 -71.15 6.83 -3.88
N VAL A 22 -71.53 8.11 -3.96
CA VAL A 22 -70.72 9.15 -4.63
C VAL A 22 -69.44 9.43 -3.83
N ILE A 23 -69.54 9.60 -2.50
CA ILE A 23 -68.36 9.80 -1.65
C ILE A 23 -67.44 8.58 -1.71
N PHE A 24 -67.98 7.37 -1.65
CA PHE A 24 -67.20 6.14 -1.77
C PHE A 24 -66.50 6.06 -3.13
N ALA A 25 -67.19 6.33 -4.23
CA ALA A 25 -66.59 6.31 -5.56
C ALA A 25 -65.47 7.34 -5.72
N VAL A 26 -65.64 8.55 -5.18
CA VAL A 26 -64.61 9.60 -5.22
C VAL A 26 -63.43 9.26 -4.33
N MET A 27 -63.66 8.71 -3.13
CA MET A 27 -62.60 8.29 -2.19
C MET A 27 -61.88 7.01 -2.62
N ALA A 28 -62.52 6.13 -3.38
CA ALA A 28 -61.89 4.93 -3.91
C ALA A 28 -60.70 5.24 -4.82
N ILE A 29 -60.76 6.35 -5.58
CA ILE A 29 -59.68 6.78 -6.48
C ILE A 29 -58.36 7.02 -5.72
N PRO A 30 -58.28 7.90 -4.69
CA PRO A 30 -57.05 8.10 -3.95
C PRO A 30 -56.60 6.84 -3.19
N PHE A 31 -57.51 5.98 -2.72
CA PHE A 31 -57.11 4.72 -2.08
C PHE A 31 -56.46 3.74 -3.07
N ILE A 32 -57.01 3.60 -4.27
CA ILE A 32 -56.43 2.76 -5.33
C ILE A 32 -55.08 3.34 -5.77
N ALA A 33 -54.98 4.67 -5.91
CA ALA A 33 -53.72 5.32 -6.24
C ALA A 33 -52.64 5.08 -5.17
N MET A 34 -52.98 5.24 -3.89
CA MET A 34 -52.06 4.96 -2.77
C MET A 34 -51.64 3.48 -2.74
N ALA A 35 -52.56 2.56 -2.99
CA ALA A 35 -52.23 1.13 -3.07
C ALA A 35 -51.27 0.84 -4.22
N GLY A 36 -51.49 1.44 -5.40
CA GLY A 36 -50.59 1.33 -6.54
C GLY A 36 -49.19 1.90 -6.25
N TRP A 37 -49.12 3.08 -5.63
CA TRP A 37 -47.85 3.68 -5.21
C TRP A 37 -47.10 2.80 -4.21
N ALA A 38 -47.81 2.17 -3.28
CA ALA A 38 -47.20 1.25 -2.33
C ALA A 38 -46.56 0.04 -3.03
N VAL A 39 -47.20 -0.51 -4.08
CA VAL A 39 -46.64 -1.60 -4.88
C VAL A 39 -45.37 -1.17 -5.61
N ASP A 40 -45.39 -0.01 -6.27
CA ASP A 40 -44.21 0.51 -6.97
C ASP A 40 -43.07 0.82 -5.99
N TYR A 41 -43.38 1.39 -4.83
CA TYR A 41 -42.40 1.65 -3.78
C TYR A 41 -41.77 0.36 -3.26
N LEU A 42 -42.57 -0.68 -2.97
CA LEU A 42 -42.05 -1.99 -2.53
C LEU A 42 -41.13 -2.61 -3.59
N ARG A 43 -41.46 -2.48 -4.88
CA ARG A 43 -40.62 -2.95 -5.98
C ARG A 43 -39.29 -2.20 -6.02
N ILE A 44 -39.32 -0.87 -5.93
CA ILE A 44 -38.11 -0.03 -5.87
C ILE A 44 -37.23 -0.43 -4.67
N GLN A 45 -37.82 -0.62 -3.49
CA GLN A 45 -37.08 -1.02 -2.30
C GLN A 45 -36.46 -2.42 -2.43
N HIS A 46 -37.19 -3.38 -2.99
CA HIS A 46 -36.66 -4.72 -3.25
C HIS A 46 -35.47 -4.66 -4.21
N VAL A 47 -35.57 -3.89 -5.30
CA VAL A 47 -34.45 -3.72 -6.24
C VAL A 47 -33.27 -3.05 -5.57
N ARG A 48 -33.50 -2.00 -4.78
CA ARG A 48 -32.44 -1.31 -4.03
C ARG A 48 -31.71 -2.24 -3.07
N GLN A 49 -32.43 -3.04 -2.28
CA GLN A 49 -31.84 -3.96 -1.30
C GLN A 49 -30.99 -5.04 -1.98
N PHE A 50 -31.50 -5.61 -3.07
CA PHE A 50 -30.76 -6.60 -3.83
C PHE A 50 -29.53 -6.00 -4.50
N LEU A 51 -29.65 -4.85 -5.17
CA LEU A 51 -28.49 -4.17 -5.75
C LEU A 51 -27.45 -3.85 -4.65
N GLN A 52 -27.89 -3.41 -3.47
CA GLN A 52 -26.96 -3.15 -2.36
C GLN A 52 -26.17 -4.41 -1.98
N ALA A 53 -26.85 -5.55 -1.84
CA ALA A 53 -26.17 -6.82 -1.51
C ALA A 53 -25.17 -7.25 -2.59
N GLU A 54 -25.52 -7.09 -3.86
CA GLU A 54 -24.62 -7.39 -4.98
C GLU A 54 -23.42 -6.44 -5.05
N VAL A 55 -23.64 -5.14 -4.80
CA VAL A 55 -22.56 -4.14 -4.74
C VAL A 55 -21.65 -4.35 -3.54
N ASP A 56 -22.19 -4.73 -2.39
CA ASP A 56 -21.43 -5.08 -1.20
C ASP A 56 -20.48 -6.27 -1.49
N SER A 57 -21.00 -7.33 -2.14
CA SER A 57 -20.17 -8.47 -2.57
C SER A 57 -19.12 -8.05 -3.59
N ALA A 58 -19.52 -7.30 -4.63
CA ALA A 58 -18.61 -6.85 -5.69
C ALA A 58 -17.49 -5.94 -5.15
N ALA A 59 -17.78 -5.09 -4.16
CA ALA A 59 -16.78 -4.24 -3.52
C ALA A 59 -15.74 -5.06 -2.73
N LEU A 60 -16.20 -6.09 -2.00
CA LEU A 60 -15.30 -7.02 -1.30
C LEU A 60 -14.47 -7.85 -2.29
N ASP A 61 -15.06 -8.35 -3.36
CA ASP A 61 -14.34 -9.13 -4.37
C ASP A 61 -13.33 -8.27 -5.15
N ALA A 62 -13.66 -7.01 -5.42
CA ALA A 62 -12.76 -6.04 -6.06
C ALA A 62 -11.51 -5.73 -5.20
N THR A 63 -11.56 -5.97 -3.88
CA THR A 63 -10.43 -5.78 -2.97
C THR A 63 -9.64 -7.05 -2.68
N TYR A 64 -10.24 -8.24 -2.87
CA TYR A 64 -9.69 -9.54 -2.44
C TYR A 64 -8.47 -10.04 -3.26
N LYS A 65 -8.18 -9.52 -4.45
CA LYS A 65 -7.19 -10.11 -5.38
C LYS A 65 -6.25 -9.14 -6.12
N SER A 66 -5.86 -8.02 -5.52
CA SER A 66 -4.69 -7.29 -6.04
C SER A 66 -3.40 -8.09 -5.75
N ASP A 67 -3.15 -9.16 -6.53
CA ASP A 67 -1.94 -9.98 -6.46
C ASP A 67 -0.70 -9.08 -6.72
N PRO A 68 0.28 -9.04 -5.80
CA PRO A 68 1.51 -8.25 -5.96
C PRO A 68 2.29 -8.55 -7.24
N LYS A 69 2.16 -9.76 -7.80
CA LYS A 69 2.82 -10.15 -9.06
C LYS A 69 2.14 -9.60 -10.31
N ALA A 70 0.94 -9.03 -10.18
CA ALA A 70 0.13 -8.56 -11.30
C ALA A 70 0.26 -7.05 -11.58
N ALA A 71 1.28 -6.39 -10.98
CA ALA A 71 1.58 -4.97 -11.11
C ALA A 71 2.09 -4.59 -12.52
N ALA A 72 1.20 -4.62 -13.50
CA ALA A 72 1.36 -3.97 -14.80
C ALA A 72 0.00 -3.81 -15.48
N GLY A 73 -0.86 -2.93 -14.96
CA GLY A 73 -1.96 -2.22 -15.63
C GLY A 73 -3.07 -2.99 -16.38
N SER A 74 -2.94 -4.29 -16.63
CA SER A 74 -3.88 -5.09 -17.45
C SER A 74 -4.68 -6.10 -16.63
N TRP A 75 -4.14 -6.53 -15.48
CA TRP A 75 -4.74 -7.56 -14.65
C TRP A 75 -5.81 -7.01 -13.71
N GLU A 76 -5.65 -5.79 -13.18
CA GLU A 76 -6.65 -5.14 -12.33
C GLU A 76 -7.96 -4.88 -13.09
N ASP A 77 -7.87 -4.55 -14.39
CA ASP A 77 -9.02 -4.41 -15.29
C ASP A 77 -9.63 -5.78 -15.63
N ALA A 78 -8.81 -6.79 -15.96
CA ALA A 78 -9.29 -8.13 -16.24
C ALA A 78 -10.02 -8.78 -15.05
N GLN A 79 -9.55 -8.56 -13.83
CA GLN A 79 -10.21 -9.06 -12.62
C GLN A 79 -11.54 -8.35 -12.35
N TRP A 80 -11.58 -7.03 -12.52
CA TRP A 80 -12.85 -6.33 -12.40
C TRP A 80 -13.84 -6.70 -13.47
N ASP A 81 -13.41 -6.93 -14.70
CA ASP A 81 -14.29 -7.44 -15.73
C ASP A 81 -14.88 -8.79 -15.36
N LEU A 82 -14.12 -9.66 -14.67
CA LEU A 82 -14.64 -10.91 -14.12
C LEU A 82 -15.70 -10.67 -13.03
N VAL A 83 -15.39 -9.84 -12.03
CA VAL A 83 -16.32 -9.48 -10.95
C VAL A 83 -17.59 -8.86 -11.53
N ARG A 84 -17.43 -7.84 -12.38
CA ARG A 84 -18.52 -7.15 -13.07
C ARG A 84 -19.37 -8.09 -13.89
N THR A 85 -18.76 -8.98 -14.68
CA THR A 85 -19.51 -9.95 -15.49
C THR A 85 -20.29 -10.93 -14.61
N ALA A 86 -19.68 -11.42 -13.53
CA ALA A 86 -20.33 -12.33 -12.59
C ALA A 86 -21.51 -11.66 -11.87
N THR A 87 -21.32 -10.45 -11.35
CA THR A 87 -22.36 -9.66 -10.67
C THR A 87 -23.50 -9.30 -11.63
N LEU A 88 -23.20 -8.80 -12.84
CA LEU A 88 -24.24 -8.50 -13.84
C LEU A 88 -25.01 -9.75 -14.27
N ALA A 89 -24.33 -10.90 -14.38
CA ALA A 89 -24.98 -12.18 -14.65
C ALA A 89 -25.93 -12.59 -13.51
N GLU A 90 -25.51 -12.41 -12.25
CA GLU A 90 -26.37 -12.72 -11.09
C GLU A 90 -27.59 -11.81 -11.00
N ILE A 91 -27.39 -10.51 -11.23
CA ILE A 91 -28.48 -9.54 -11.31
C ILE A 91 -29.45 -9.94 -12.44
N GLY A 92 -28.92 -10.31 -13.61
CA GLY A 92 -29.73 -10.77 -14.73
C GLY A 92 -30.50 -12.08 -14.46
N ARG A 93 -29.92 -13.01 -13.71
CA ARG A 93 -30.58 -14.27 -13.31
C ARG A 93 -31.75 -14.02 -12.37
N THR A 94 -31.57 -13.16 -11.37
CA THR A 94 -32.61 -12.89 -10.36
C THR A 94 -33.78 -12.10 -10.96
N TYR A 95 -33.51 -11.23 -11.94
CA TYR A 95 -34.54 -10.37 -12.54
C TYR A 95 -35.12 -10.83 -13.87
N GLN A 96 -35.17 -12.15 -14.14
CA GLN A 96 -35.76 -12.73 -15.36
C GLN A 96 -37.25 -12.35 -15.65
N GLY A 97 -37.89 -11.52 -14.82
CA GLY A 97 -39.27 -11.02 -14.94
C GLY A 97 -39.45 -9.51 -15.16
N ASN A 98 -38.50 -8.79 -15.79
CA ASN A 98 -38.57 -7.33 -16.06
C ASN A 98 -38.62 -6.46 -14.80
N TRP A 99 -37.99 -6.85 -13.70
CA TRP A 99 -37.99 -6.06 -12.46
C TRP A 99 -37.01 -4.87 -12.48
N ALA A 100 -35.97 -4.97 -13.30
CA ALA A 100 -35.00 -3.93 -13.54
C ALA A 100 -34.46 -4.03 -14.98
N SER A 101 -34.13 -2.90 -15.59
CA SER A 101 -33.47 -2.79 -16.90
C SER A 101 -32.29 -1.83 -16.82
N ASN A 102 -31.45 -1.79 -17.86
CA ASN A 102 -30.28 -0.89 -17.95
C ASN A 102 -29.40 -0.96 -16.69
N VAL A 103 -29.09 -2.20 -16.26
CA VAL A 103 -28.23 -2.41 -15.10
C VAL A 103 -26.81 -2.02 -15.47
N GLU A 104 -26.28 -1.05 -14.73
CA GLU A 104 -24.92 -0.57 -14.85
C GLU A 104 -24.20 -0.83 -13.53
N LEU A 105 -22.94 -1.27 -13.62
CA LEU A 105 -22.06 -1.50 -12.49
C LEU A 105 -20.70 -0.87 -12.83
N ASP A 106 -20.24 0.01 -11.96
CA ASP A 106 -19.01 0.78 -12.13
C ASP A 106 -18.17 0.79 -10.84
N ARG A 107 -16.86 1.00 -10.99
CA ARG A 107 -15.90 1.10 -9.88
C ARG A 107 -15.10 2.39 -9.93
N GLU A 108 -14.75 2.89 -8.77
CA GLU A 108 -13.88 4.04 -8.59
C GLU A 108 -12.89 3.75 -7.43
N TRP A 109 -11.60 3.88 -7.68
CA TRP A 109 -10.60 3.86 -6.61
C TRP A 109 -10.51 5.24 -5.96
N ILE A 110 -10.79 5.34 -4.66
CA ILE A 110 -10.85 6.63 -3.95
C ILE A 110 -9.47 7.00 -3.38
N VAL A 111 -8.76 6.05 -2.76
CA VAL A 111 -7.48 6.29 -2.08
C VAL A 111 -6.51 5.14 -2.35
N GLN A 112 -5.35 5.48 -2.91
CA GLN A 112 -4.11 4.66 -2.93
C GLN A 112 -4.32 3.16 -3.25
N GLN A 113 -5.25 2.80 -4.14
CA GLN A 113 -5.56 1.40 -4.51
C GLN A 113 -6.02 0.47 -3.36
N PHE A 114 -6.34 1.01 -2.18
CA PHE A 114 -6.83 0.22 -1.04
C PHE A 114 -8.29 0.53 -0.69
N THR A 115 -8.87 1.60 -1.24
CA THR A 115 -10.28 1.91 -1.03
C THR A 115 -10.99 1.98 -2.37
N VAL A 116 -11.91 1.04 -2.62
CA VAL A 116 -12.73 0.98 -3.83
C VAL A 116 -14.17 1.34 -3.49
N ARG A 117 -14.78 2.20 -4.30
CA ARG A 117 -16.22 2.41 -4.35
C ARG A 117 -16.75 1.64 -5.54
N VAL A 118 -17.71 0.78 -5.30
CA VAL A 118 -18.51 0.17 -6.35
C VAL A 118 -19.88 0.81 -6.34
N SER A 119 -20.41 1.14 -7.51
CA SER A 119 -21.75 1.69 -7.67
C SER A 119 -22.53 0.86 -8.66
N ALA A 120 -23.80 0.60 -8.34
CA ALA A 120 -24.73 -0.01 -9.28
C ALA A 120 -25.92 0.89 -9.47
N SER A 121 -26.46 0.86 -10.68
CA SER A 121 -27.73 1.51 -10.98
C SER A 121 -28.57 0.67 -11.92
N ALA A 122 -29.89 0.80 -11.78
CA ALA A 122 -30.84 0.12 -12.64
C ALA A 122 -32.16 0.90 -12.73
N ASP A 123 -32.84 0.75 -13.86
CA ASP A 123 -34.14 1.35 -14.11
C ASP A 123 -35.25 0.38 -13.68
N VAL A 124 -36.07 0.78 -12.71
CA VAL A 124 -37.20 -0.02 -12.20
C VAL A 124 -38.48 0.44 -12.87
N PRO A 125 -39.19 -0.42 -13.63
CA PRO A 125 -40.43 -0.01 -14.27
C PRO A 125 -41.54 0.17 -13.23
N LEU A 126 -42.28 1.27 -13.39
CA LEU A 126 -43.40 1.68 -12.55
C LEU A 126 -44.72 1.18 -13.16
N ALA A 127 -45.62 0.63 -12.34
CA ALA A 127 -46.90 0.09 -12.81
C ALA A 127 -48.07 1.07 -12.59
N PHE A 128 -47.99 1.92 -11.56
CA PHE A 128 -49.10 2.79 -11.16
C PHE A 128 -48.69 4.26 -11.09
N ILE A 129 -47.46 4.55 -10.66
CA ILE A 129 -46.96 5.92 -10.54
C ILE A 129 -46.86 6.60 -11.92
N ASN A 130 -46.54 5.85 -12.98
CA ASN A 130 -46.44 6.37 -14.35
C ASN A 130 -47.78 6.85 -14.94
N LEU A 131 -48.93 6.52 -14.31
CA LEU A 131 -50.24 7.03 -14.72
C LEU A 131 -50.38 8.54 -14.43
N LEU A 132 -49.50 9.11 -13.61
CA LEU A 132 -49.47 10.54 -13.35
C LEU A 132 -48.76 11.27 -14.49
N PRO A 133 -49.36 12.35 -15.04
CA PRO A 133 -48.75 13.09 -16.13
C PRO A 133 -47.42 13.71 -15.69
N GLY A 134 -46.37 13.48 -16.49
CA GLY A 134 -45.03 14.03 -16.26
C GLY A 134 -44.08 13.16 -15.44
N ILE A 135 -44.46 11.93 -15.10
CA ILE A 135 -43.55 10.93 -14.52
C ILE A 135 -43.19 9.89 -15.59
N ASP A 136 -41.91 9.53 -15.67
CA ASP A 136 -41.43 8.51 -16.60
C ASP A 136 -41.94 7.10 -16.21
N ASP A 137 -41.93 6.18 -17.18
CA ASP A 137 -42.34 4.79 -16.99
C ASP A 137 -41.37 3.99 -16.10
N THR A 138 -40.21 4.56 -15.79
CA THR A 138 -39.14 3.93 -15.00
C THR A 138 -38.57 4.89 -13.97
N GLN A 139 -38.21 4.36 -12.81
CA GLN A 139 -37.44 5.06 -11.78
C GLN A 139 -36.03 4.48 -11.72
N ARG A 140 -35.00 5.30 -11.95
CA ARG A 140 -33.61 4.88 -11.76
C ARG A 140 -33.29 4.78 -10.27
N VAL A 141 -32.74 3.64 -9.88
CA VAL A 141 -32.25 3.34 -8.53
C VAL A 141 -30.74 3.26 -8.58
N THR A 142 -30.07 3.93 -7.64
CA THR A 142 -28.61 3.87 -7.50
C THR A 142 -28.24 3.47 -6.08
N VAL A 143 -27.25 2.60 -5.96
CA VAL A 143 -26.63 2.15 -4.71
C VAL A 143 -25.11 2.19 -4.85
N SER A 144 -24.42 2.24 -3.72
CA SER A 144 -22.97 2.17 -3.69
C SER A 144 -22.49 1.47 -2.43
N ALA A 145 -21.36 0.79 -2.52
CA ALA A 145 -20.63 0.28 -1.38
C ALA A 145 -19.17 0.69 -1.50
N VAL A 146 -18.55 0.95 -0.35
CA VAL A 146 -17.11 1.23 -0.28
C VAL A 146 -16.46 0.08 0.45
N ALA A 147 -15.51 -0.58 -0.18
CA ALA A 147 -14.66 -1.56 0.48
C ALA A 147 -13.25 -0.98 0.67
N GLN A 148 -12.70 -1.20 1.86
CA GLN A 148 -11.31 -0.87 2.18
C GLN A 148 -10.54 -2.16 2.43
N ALA A 149 -9.48 -2.36 1.64
CA ALA A 149 -8.48 -3.37 1.85
C ALA A 149 -7.48 -2.94 2.94
N SER A 150 -6.99 -3.90 3.71
CA SER A 150 -5.81 -3.68 4.53
C SER A 150 -4.58 -3.64 3.65
N GLU A 151 -3.68 -2.68 3.91
CA GLU A 151 -2.38 -2.64 3.24
C GLU A 151 -1.53 -3.81 3.76
N PRO A 152 -0.81 -4.52 2.87
CA PRO A 152 0.05 -5.62 3.30
C PRO A 152 1.19 -5.10 4.17
N ASP A 153 1.61 -5.92 5.12
CA ASP A 153 2.87 -5.70 5.83
C ASP A 153 4.03 -6.10 4.91
N LEU A 154 5.07 -5.28 4.87
CA LEU A 154 6.27 -5.56 4.09
C LEU A 154 7.32 -6.23 4.98
N ILE A 155 7.61 -7.50 4.70
CA ILE A 155 8.65 -8.23 5.42
C ILE A 155 9.95 -8.15 4.64
N TYR A 156 10.98 -7.61 5.28
CA TYR A 156 12.29 -7.44 4.67
C TYR A 156 13.26 -8.50 5.19
N SER A 157 13.98 -9.13 4.26
CA SER A 157 15.10 -10.01 4.57
C SER A 157 16.40 -9.21 4.70
N PRO A 158 17.39 -9.72 5.48
CA PRO A 158 18.73 -9.16 5.49
C PRO A 158 19.35 -9.05 4.08
N PRO A 159 20.31 -8.14 3.86
CA PRO A 159 21.01 -8.05 2.58
C PRO A 159 21.69 -9.37 2.20
N GLU A 160 21.53 -9.75 0.94
CA GLU A 160 22.17 -10.94 0.34
C GLU A 160 23.66 -10.72 0.06
N PHE A 161 24.04 -9.45 -0.07
CA PHE A 161 25.41 -9.06 -0.33
C PHE A 161 25.64 -7.63 0.15
N THR A 162 26.75 -7.43 0.85
CA THR A 162 27.31 -6.13 1.14
C THR A 162 28.79 -6.15 0.80
N ALA A 163 29.26 -5.16 0.07
CA ALA A 163 30.68 -4.97 -0.20
C ALA A 163 30.99 -3.49 -0.17
N LEU A 164 31.87 -3.11 0.74
CA LEU A 164 32.41 -1.77 0.81
C LEU A 164 33.89 -1.87 0.50
N GLU A 165 34.33 -1.16 -0.53
CA GLU A 165 35.71 -1.19 -0.97
C GLU A 165 36.61 -0.65 0.13
N PHE A 166 37.62 -1.46 0.45
CA PHE A 166 38.60 -1.09 1.44
C PHE A 166 39.50 0.04 0.93
N GLU A 167 39.56 0.29 -0.39
CA GLU A 167 40.46 1.26 -1.02
C GLU A 167 40.07 2.71 -0.78
N ALA A 168 38.81 2.98 -0.43
CA ALA A 168 38.31 4.29 -0.05
C ALA A 168 39.22 4.94 1.02
N TRP A 169 39.43 6.25 0.89
CA TRP A 169 40.22 7.02 1.86
C TRP A 169 39.43 7.26 3.16
N ASP A 170 38.11 7.23 3.05
CA ASP A 170 37.17 7.46 4.12
C ASP A 170 36.70 6.15 4.76
N PHE A 171 36.26 6.25 6.02
CA PHE A 171 35.53 5.16 6.65
C PHE A 171 34.04 5.29 6.30
N ASN A 172 33.48 4.23 5.74
CA ASN A 172 32.08 4.16 5.35
C ASN A 172 31.37 3.07 6.14
N ARG A 173 30.18 3.37 6.66
CA ARG A 173 29.29 2.41 7.32
C ARG A 173 27.87 2.58 6.80
N ILE A 174 27.25 1.46 6.41
CA ILE A 174 25.85 1.42 6.01
C ILE A 174 25.00 1.00 7.19
N TRP A 175 23.92 1.76 7.38
CA TRP A 175 22.87 1.48 8.35
C TRP A 175 21.54 1.26 7.63
N LEU A 176 20.72 0.35 8.14
CA LEU A 176 19.32 0.22 7.76
C LEU A 176 18.42 0.84 8.83
N TYR A 177 17.30 1.42 8.43
CA TYR A 177 16.34 2.03 9.34
C TYR A 177 14.95 2.12 8.70
N CYS A 178 13.91 2.37 9.49
CA CYS A 178 12.56 2.62 8.99
C CYS A 178 12.29 4.12 8.93
N TYR A 179 11.79 4.59 7.79
CA TYR A 179 11.48 5.98 7.53
C TYR A 179 9.98 6.23 7.47
N TRP A 180 9.50 7.20 8.24
CA TRP A 180 8.11 7.65 8.27
C TRP A 180 7.97 9.02 7.60
N PRO A 181 7.49 9.08 6.34
CA PRO A 181 7.36 10.34 5.61
C PRO A 181 6.36 11.32 6.25
N ASP A 182 5.31 10.79 6.86
CA ASP A 182 4.17 11.59 7.36
C ASP A 182 4.32 12.09 8.80
N ARG A 183 5.36 11.64 9.53
CA ARG A 183 5.60 12.11 10.91
C ARG A 183 6.14 13.55 10.92
N PRO A 184 5.98 14.33 12.00
CA PRO A 184 6.61 15.65 12.10
C PRO A 184 8.14 15.54 12.14
N LEU A 185 8.85 16.51 11.54
CA LEU A 185 10.32 16.45 11.37
C LEU A 185 11.11 16.44 12.70
N ASN A 186 10.59 17.12 13.73
CA ASN A 186 11.30 17.37 14.99
C ASN A 186 10.53 16.83 16.20
N ASP A 187 9.80 15.72 16.03
CA ASP A 187 9.11 15.06 17.14
C ASP A 187 10.04 14.03 17.81
N PRO A 188 10.50 14.27 19.04
CA PRO A 188 11.36 13.32 19.74
C PRO A 188 10.62 12.07 20.22
N LEU A 189 9.29 12.09 20.29
CA LEU A 189 8.46 10.94 20.68
C LEU A 189 8.09 10.08 19.45
N LEU A 190 8.04 10.70 18.28
CA LEU A 190 7.71 10.06 17.01
C LEU A 190 8.77 10.41 15.95
N PRO A 191 10.01 9.95 16.11
CA PRO A 191 11.06 10.24 15.15
C PRO A 191 10.70 9.70 13.77
N ARG A 192 11.09 10.45 12.73
CA ARG A 192 10.93 10.02 11.33
C ARG A 192 11.81 8.85 10.97
N ARG A 193 12.96 8.70 11.63
CA ARG A 193 13.96 7.66 11.36
C ARG A 193 14.09 6.81 12.60
N THR A 194 13.76 5.53 12.49
CA THR A 194 13.72 4.61 13.62
C THR A 194 14.51 3.35 13.33
N GLN A 195 14.86 2.62 14.38
CA GLN A 195 15.46 1.29 14.25
C GLN A 195 16.78 1.26 13.45
N MET A 196 17.65 2.27 13.57
CA MET A 196 18.96 2.28 12.90
C MET A 196 19.83 1.10 13.37
N VAL A 197 20.14 0.18 12.44
CA VAL A 197 21.06 -0.94 12.66
C VAL A 197 22.20 -0.92 11.65
N PRO A 198 23.46 -1.13 12.06
CA PRO A 198 24.57 -1.18 11.13
C PRO A 198 24.65 -2.56 10.47
N ILE A 199 24.85 -2.59 9.16
CA ILE A 199 24.89 -3.85 8.38
C ILE A 199 26.20 -4.10 7.66
N ALA A 200 27.02 -3.07 7.46
CA ALA A 200 28.32 -3.20 6.81
C ALA A 200 29.20 -1.97 7.11
N ASP A 201 30.52 -2.18 7.14
CA ASP A 201 31.51 -1.11 7.12
C ASP A 201 32.77 -1.53 6.35
N ASN A 202 33.59 -0.57 5.91
CA ASN A 202 34.91 -0.84 5.32
C ASN A 202 36.05 -0.87 6.36
N GLY A 203 35.71 -0.98 7.65
CA GLY A 203 36.65 -1.06 8.77
C GLY A 203 37.10 -2.48 9.12
N GLY A 204 36.63 -3.47 8.35
CA GLY A 204 36.87 -4.89 8.63
C GLY A 204 36.02 -5.44 9.77
N SER A 205 34.87 -4.81 10.05
CA SER A 205 33.88 -5.39 10.94
C SER A 205 33.10 -6.50 10.23
N GLU A 206 32.69 -7.51 10.98
CA GLU A 206 31.78 -8.58 10.54
C GLU A 206 30.37 -8.29 11.08
N PHE A 207 29.37 -8.34 10.21
CA PHE A 207 27.97 -8.13 10.58
C PHE A 207 27.20 -9.40 10.28
N THR A 208 26.46 -9.89 11.28
CA THR A 208 25.67 -11.11 11.17
C THR A 208 24.22 -10.81 11.55
N PRO A 209 23.26 -10.94 10.63
CA PRO A 209 21.85 -10.86 11.01
C PRO A 209 21.51 -12.03 11.94
N ASP A 210 20.75 -11.77 12.99
CA ASP A 210 20.07 -12.85 13.71
C ASP A 210 18.96 -13.40 12.81
N PRO A 211 18.82 -14.73 12.67
CA PRO A 211 17.82 -15.34 11.82
C PRO A 211 16.40 -15.29 12.43
N GLY A 212 16.26 -14.89 13.69
CA GLY A 212 14.96 -14.68 14.30
C GLY A 212 14.26 -13.43 13.77
N SER A 213 12.95 -13.54 13.60
CA SER A 213 12.08 -12.46 13.17
C SER A 213 10.94 -12.33 14.17
N PRO A 214 10.77 -11.16 14.81
CA PRO A 214 9.68 -10.97 15.75
C PRO A 214 8.29 -10.99 15.09
N ILE A 215 8.22 -10.88 13.76
CA ILE A 215 6.96 -10.87 13.02
C ILE A 215 6.57 -12.28 12.55
N GLU A 216 7.53 -13.16 12.26
CA GLU A 216 7.28 -14.47 11.65
C GLU A 216 7.14 -15.62 12.66
N ASP A 217 6.93 -15.32 13.95
CA ASP A 217 7.01 -16.28 15.06
C ASP A 217 8.35 -17.06 15.11
N VAL A 218 9.40 -16.54 14.46
CA VAL A 218 10.73 -17.14 14.47
C VAL A 218 11.51 -16.58 15.66
N PRO A 219 11.86 -17.40 16.67
CA PRO A 219 12.47 -16.89 17.88
C PRO A 219 13.86 -16.28 17.61
N ILE A 220 14.10 -15.10 18.19
CA ILE A 220 15.43 -14.46 18.22
C ILE A 220 16.41 -15.41 18.91
N GLN A 221 17.46 -15.80 18.19
CA GLN A 221 18.40 -16.84 18.64
C GLN A 221 19.42 -16.29 19.63
N ASP A 222 19.93 -15.07 19.38
CA ASP A 222 20.82 -14.38 20.29
C ASP A 222 20.05 -13.91 21.53
N SER A 223 20.31 -14.55 22.66
CA SER A 223 19.61 -14.25 23.92
C SER A 223 19.75 -12.81 24.37
N VAL A 224 20.87 -12.14 24.06
CA VAL A 224 21.09 -10.74 24.45
C VAL A 224 20.28 -9.81 23.56
N LEU A 225 20.27 -10.02 22.25
CA LEU A 225 19.40 -9.28 21.33
C LEU A 225 17.93 -9.53 21.67
N ARG A 226 17.55 -10.76 21.99
CA ARG A 226 16.20 -11.09 22.43
C ARG A 226 15.81 -10.29 23.66
N THR A 227 16.64 -10.26 24.70
CA THR A 227 16.37 -9.45 25.90
C THR A 227 16.32 -7.95 25.59
N GLN A 228 17.18 -7.43 24.69
CA GLN A 228 17.11 -6.03 24.26
C GLN A 228 15.79 -5.73 23.53
N TYR A 229 15.39 -6.62 22.62
CA TYR A 229 14.13 -6.55 21.89
C TYR A 229 12.94 -6.59 22.85
N GLU A 230 12.85 -7.60 23.71
CA GLU A 230 11.79 -7.78 24.71
C GLU A 230 11.69 -6.56 25.64
N ASN A 231 12.81 -6.06 26.16
CA ASN A 231 12.83 -4.88 27.02
C ASN A 231 12.30 -3.62 26.32
N ARG A 232 12.58 -3.48 25.01
CA ARG A 232 12.07 -2.34 24.22
C ARG A 232 10.62 -2.53 23.82
N THR A 233 10.14 -3.77 23.69
CA THR A 233 8.79 -4.11 23.20
C THR A 233 7.84 -4.62 24.28
N MET A 234 8.16 -4.50 25.57
CA MET A 234 7.33 -4.98 26.70
C MET A 234 5.87 -4.53 26.66
N TRP A 235 5.56 -3.45 25.93
CA TRP A 235 4.22 -2.87 25.78
C TRP A 235 3.68 -2.92 24.35
N GLY A 236 4.32 -3.68 23.45
CA GLY A 236 4.02 -3.76 22.02
C GLY A 236 5.23 -3.43 21.14
N VAL A 237 5.18 -3.89 19.88
CA VAL A 237 6.26 -3.69 18.89
C VAL A 237 6.42 -2.23 18.47
N ASP A 238 5.35 -1.44 18.57
CA ASP A 238 5.31 -0.01 18.24
C ASP A 238 6.31 0.85 19.04
N GLN A 239 6.83 0.34 20.16
CA GLN A 239 7.85 1.04 20.94
C GLN A 239 9.18 1.18 20.17
N LEU A 240 9.50 0.24 19.27
CA LEU A 240 10.65 0.37 18.39
C LEU A 240 10.51 1.56 17.43
N ASP A 241 9.28 1.97 17.13
CA ASP A 241 9.02 3.13 16.30
C ASP A 241 9.21 4.46 17.02
N THR A 242 9.40 4.44 18.34
CA THR A 242 9.72 5.64 19.11
C THR A 242 11.22 5.81 19.32
N GLN A 243 12.03 4.82 18.90
CA GLN A 243 13.48 4.80 19.14
C GLN A 243 14.26 4.90 17.83
N GLU A 244 15.22 5.82 17.81
CA GLU A 244 16.11 6.00 16.66
C GLU A 244 17.07 4.81 16.50
N GLU A 245 17.55 4.24 17.60
CA GLU A 245 18.45 3.08 17.55
C GLU A 245 17.66 1.76 17.43
N GLY A 246 18.06 0.91 16.49
CA GLY A 246 17.54 -0.45 16.37
C GLY A 246 18.15 -1.41 17.40
N VAL A 247 17.79 -2.68 17.29
CA VAL A 247 18.30 -3.73 18.18
C VAL A 247 19.52 -4.38 17.53
N TRP A 248 20.69 -4.02 18.02
CA TRP A 248 21.96 -4.58 17.59
C TRP A 248 22.95 -4.56 18.75
N ARG A 249 23.98 -5.39 18.67
CA ARG A 249 25.06 -5.41 19.66
C ARG A 249 26.40 -5.68 19.01
N GLN A 250 27.42 -5.03 19.56
CA GLN A 250 28.81 -5.37 19.27
C GLN A 250 29.26 -6.51 20.19
N ILE A 251 29.66 -7.63 19.60
CA ILE A 251 30.33 -8.73 20.30
C ILE A 251 31.81 -8.32 20.42
N LYS A 252 32.33 -8.24 21.65
CA LYS A 252 33.71 -7.79 21.91
C LYS A 252 34.73 -8.64 21.13
N GLY A 253 35.42 -7.99 20.18
CA GLY A 253 36.64 -8.43 19.52
C GLY A 253 37.61 -7.26 19.43
N GLY A 254 38.69 -7.34 20.21
CA GLY A 254 39.51 -6.20 20.68
C GLY A 254 40.72 -5.83 19.81
N SER A 255 40.60 -5.84 18.49
CA SER A 255 41.60 -5.22 17.60
C SER A 255 40.96 -4.73 16.30
N ILE A 256 41.68 -3.86 15.57
CA ILE A 256 41.35 -3.40 14.21
C ILE A 256 41.03 -4.64 13.34
N GLY A 257 39.83 -4.71 12.75
CA GLY A 257 39.40 -5.84 11.92
C GLY A 257 38.82 -7.07 12.64
N GLN A 258 38.45 -6.97 13.92
CA GLN A 258 37.82 -8.09 14.68
C GLN A 258 36.47 -7.74 15.31
N ARG A 259 35.87 -6.61 14.95
CA ARG A 259 34.56 -6.24 15.50
C ARG A 259 33.51 -7.13 14.87
N LYS A 260 32.74 -7.83 15.70
CA LYS A 260 31.59 -8.60 15.26
C LYS A 260 30.34 -7.91 15.75
N TYR A 261 29.36 -7.76 14.88
CA TYR A 261 28.07 -7.20 15.20
C TYR A 261 27.00 -8.25 14.92
N THR A 262 26.04 -8.36 15.83
CA THR A 262 24.81 -9.09 15.56
C THR A 262 23.67 -8.09 15.62
N TYR A 263 22.78 -8.14 14.64
CA TYR A 263 21.66 -7.20 14.52
C TYR A 263 20.36 -7.93 14.20
N LEU A 264 19.25 -7.34 14.61
CA LEU A 264 17.93 -7.70 14.10
C LEU A 264 17.62 -6.86 12.87
N MET A 265 17.15 -7.50 11.81
CA MET A 265 16.70 -6.80 10.61
C MET A 265 15.52 -5.88 10.98
N PRO A 266 15.57 -4.57 10.66
CA PRO A 266 14.46 -3.68 10.93
C PRO A 266 13.25 -4.15 10.14
N GLN A 267 12.13 -4.33 10.83
CA GLN A 267 10.84 -4.57 10.19
C GLN A 267 10.05 -3.27 10.30
N CYS A 268 9.69 -2.73 9.14
CA CYS A 268 9.09 -1.41 9.04
C CYS A 268 7.57 -1.52 9.12
N PRO A 269 6.94 -0.93 10.15
CA PRO A 269 5.50 -0.99 10.28
C PRO A 269 4.80 -0.21 9.18
N ARG A 270 3.50 -0.46 9.03
CA ARG A 270 2.65 0.17 8.03
C ARG A 270 2.80 1.70 8.02
N GLY A 271 3.00 2.27 6.83
CA GLY A 271 3.23 3.71 6.64
C GLY A 271 4.69 4.14 6.82
N SER A 272 5.59 3.18 7.04
CA SER A 272 7.04 3.41 7.00
C SER A 272 7.73 2.54 5.96
N HIS A 273 8.93 2.95 5.56
CA HIS A 273 9.67 2.31 4.49
C HIS A 273 11.11 2.01 4.91
N LEU A 274 11.63 0.85 4.50
CA LEU A 274 13.03 0.52 4.73
C LEU A 274 13.92 1.51 3.96
N SER A 275 14.87 2.09 4.68
CA SER A 275 15.77 3.12 4.19
C SER A 275 17.21 2.82 4.63
N MET A 276 18.16 3.49 3.99
CA MET A 276 19.59 3.30 4.26
C MET A 276 20.25 4.61 4.61
N ARG A 277 21.18 4.56 5.57
CA ARG A 277 22.07 5.70 5.89
C ARG A 277 23.50 5.30 5.58
N LEU A 278 24.14 6.09 4.72
CA LEU A 278 25.59 6.09 4.58
C LEU A 278 26.19 7.06 5.58
N GLU A 279 26.94 6.51 6.54
CA GLU A 279 27.83 7.27 7.41
C GLU A 279 29.23 7.27 6.80
N ASN A 280 29.70 8.43 6.40
CA ASN A 280 31.03 8.66 5.85
C ASN A 280 31.86 9.49 6.85
N VAL A 281 33.02 8.98 7.26
CA VAL A 281 33.96 9.68 8.16
C VAL A 281 35.24 9.95 7.40
N ILE A 282 35.42 11.23 7.04
CA ILE A 282 36.48 11.66 6.13
C ILE A 282 37.88 11.37 6.71
N ASN A 283 38.77 10.83 5.87
CA ASN A 283 40.18 10.50 6.16
C ASN A 283 40.40 9.52 7.32
N ALA A 284 39.34 8.90 7.82
CA ALA A 284 39.42 8.06 9.00
C ALA A 284 40.11 6.71 8.72
N LEU A 285 40.05 6.21 7.48
CA LEU A 285 40.72 4.97 7.09
C LEU A 285 42.21 5.20 6.80
N GLU A 286 42.57 6.32 6.16
CA GLU A 286 43.96 6.69 5.88
C GLU A 286 44.81 6.75 7.17
N ASP A 287 44.29 7.39 8.22
CA ASP A 287 45.01 7.52 9.48
C ASP A 287 45.22 6.17 10.19
N VAL A 288 44.32 5.22 9.99
CA VAL A 288 44.49 3.84 10.50
C VAL A 288 45.50 3.08 9.65
N ARG A 289 45.42 3.19 8.31
CA ARG A 289 46.37 2.57 7.38
C ARG A 289 47.80 3.03 7.63
N GLN A 290 47.97 4.32 7.91
CA GLN A 290 49.27 4.92 8.21
C GLN A 290 49.70 4.70 9.66
N ARG A 291 48.96 3.88 10.43
CA ARG A 291 49.18 3.59 11.86
C ARG A 291 49.28 4.85 12.72
N ARG A 292 48.69 5.96 12.26
CA ARG A 292 48.64 7.22 12.99
C ARG A 292 47.64 7.11 14.13
N THR A 293 46.56 6.33 13.95
CA THR A 293 45.51 6.11 14.97
C THR A 293 44.96 4.69 14.99
N THR A 294 44.17 4.36 16.03
CA THR A 294 43.43 3.10 16.12
C THR A 294 42.07 3.20 15.42
N ALA A 295 41.50 2.05 15.04
CA ALA A 295 40.13 1.97 14.50
C ALA A 295 39.07 2.62 15.39
N ASP A 296 39.37 2.79 16.68
CA ASP A 296 38.49 3.45 17.64
C ASP A 296 38.25 4.93 17.30
N ARG A 297 39.13 5.54 16.50
CA ARG A 297 38.95 6.90 15.99
C ARG A 297 37.76 7.00 15.04
N TRP A 298 37.40 5.92 14.33
CA TRP A 298 36.21 5.88 13.48
C TRP A 298 34.93 6.14 14.28
N ASP A 299 34.90 5.74 15.55
CA ASP A 299 33.74 5.94 16.44
C ASP A 299 33.83 7.25 17.23
N ARG A 300 35.00 7.89 17.32
CA ARG A 300 35.26 9.00 18.24
C ARG A 300 35.81 10.30 17.62
N GLY A 301 36.10 10.33 16.32
CA GLY A 301 36.65 11.53 15.66
C GLY A 301 36.43 11.58 14.15
N GLY A 302 36.95 12.64 13.51
CA GLY A 302 36.80 12.90 12.08
C GLY A 302 35.57 13.75 11.74
N THR A 303 35.55 14.31 10.53
CA THR A 303 34.38 14.99 9.99
C THR A 303 33.39 13.93 9.50
N ARG A 304 32.21 13.87 10.13
CA ARG A 304 31.15 12.93 9.77
C ARG A 304 30.17 13.56 8.80
N ASN A 305 29.92 12.89 7.69
CA ASN A 305 28.81 13.16 6.80
C ASN A 305 27.83 12.00 6.89
N ASN A 306 26.54 12.31 7.00
CA ASN A 306 25.48 11.31 6.98
C ASN A 306 24.58 11.61 5.79
N TYR A 307 24.36 10.60 4.95
CA TYR A 307 23.46 10.64 3.82
C TYR A 307 22.34 9.64 4.08
N TYR A 308 21.11 10.13 4.12
CA TYR A 308 19.92 9.34 4.46
C TYR A 308 19.12 9.14 3.19
N SER A 309 18.78 7.92 2.81
CA SER A 309 17.94 7.70 1.63
C SER A 309 16.53 8.27 1.86
N ASP A 310 16.00 8.13 3.08
CA ASP A 310 14.60 8.43 3.45
C ASP A 310 13.66 7.99 2.32
N THR A 311 13.75 6.70 2.01
CA THR A 311 13.07 6.06 0.90
C THR A 311 11.56 6.13 1.13
N VAL A 312 10.81 6.43 0.08
CA VAL A 312 9.36 6.27 0.04
C VAL A 312 9.05 5.34 -1.12
N SER A 313 8.49 4.19 -0.79
CA SER A 313 8.11 3.16 -1.77
C SER A 313 6.60 3.20 -1.93
N GLU A 314 6.13 3.61 -3.09
CA GLU A 314 4.72 3.53 -3.46
C GLU A 314 4.52 2.31 -4.37
N ARG A 315 3.39 1.61 -4.20
CA ARG A 315 3.08 0.41 -4.99
C ARG A 315 3.15 0.70 -6.48
N GLY A 316 3.95 -0.09 -7.20
CA GLY A 316 4.13 0.02 -8.66
C GLY A 316 4.92 1.23 -9.13
N LYS A 317 5.48 2.05 -8.23
CA LYS A 317 6.33 3.19 -8.57
C LYS A 317 7.75 2.98 -8.10
N ALA A 318 8.69 3.62 -8.79
CA ALA A 318 10.07 3.73 -8.34
C ALA A 318 10.16 4.25 -6.89
N ASP A 319 11.13 3.73 -6.16
CA ASP A 319 11.51 4.26 -4.86
C ASP A 319 11.96 5.73 -5.00
N GLU A 320 11.40 6.60 -4.16
CA GLU A 320 11.80 8.00 -4.07
C GLU A 320 12.74 8.20 -2.86
N HIS A 321 13.97 8.65 -3.09
CA HIS A 321 14.95 8.90 -2.03
C HIS A 321 14.94 10.37 -1.58
N ARG A 322 14.04 10.72 -0.65
CA ARG A 322 13.78 12.12 -0.25
C ARG A 322 14.87 12.73 0.62
N GLY A 323 15.69 11.92 1.27
CA GLY A 323 16.67 12.35 2.28
C GLY A 323 18.02 12.75 1.71
N LEU A 324 18.26 12.44 0.42
CA LEU A 324 19.52 12.69 -0.27
C LEU A 324 19.59 14.11 -0.86
N ALA A 325 18.58 14.94 -0.62
CA ALA A 325 18.43 16.25 -1.26
C ALA A 325 18.57 16.11 -2.78
N SER A 326 19.32 16.98 -3.43
CA SER A 326 19.62 16.90 -4.87
C SER A 326 20.92 16.14 -5.16
N PHE A 327 21.43 15.32 -4.23
CA PHE A 327 22.66 14.56 -4.44
C PHE A 327 22.39 13.27 -5.19
N THR A 328 23.15 13.05 -6.26
CA THR A 328 23.15 11.81 -7.03
C THR A 328 24.17 10.84 -6.43
N ILE A 329 23.99 10.46 -5.16
CA ILE A 329 24.95 9.62 -4.40
C ILE A 329 24.53 8.13 -4.35
N VAL A 330 23.32 7.80 -4.79
CA VAL A 330 22.82 6.41 -4.85
C VAL A 330 22.39 6.05 -6.26
N GLU A 331 22.76 4.85 -6.69
CA GLU A 331 22.25 4.16 -7.86
C GLU A 331 21.35 3.01 -7.42
N THR A 332 20.21 2.86 -8.11
CA THR A 332 19.31 1.73 -7.90
C THR A 332 19.06 0.97 -9.19
N ILE A 333 19.17 -0.36 -9.12
CA ILE A 333 18.95 -1.28 -10.25
C ILE A 333 18.16 -2.49 -9.74
N ILE A 334 17.05 -2.81 -10.39
CA ILE A 334 16.29 -4.02 -10.10
C ILE A 334 16.81 -5.18 -10.96
N CYS A 335 17.05 -6.32 -10.34
CA CYS A 335 17.44 -7.57 -11.00
C CYS A 335 16.39 -8.65 -10.77
N ASP A 336 16.14 -9.48 -11.77
CA ASP A 336 15.19 -10.61 -11.63
C ASP A 336 15.82 -11.75 -10.83
N THR A 337 17.14 -11.84 -10.82
CA THR A 337 17.88 -12.85 -10.06
C THR A 337 19.05 -12.25 -9.28
N LEU A 338 19.44 -12.89 -8.18
CA LEU A 338 20.63 -12.47 -7.41
C LEU A 338 21.90 -12.50 -8.26
N ARG A 339 21.98 -13.43 -9.23
CA ARG A 339 23.12 -13.55 -10.14
C ARG A 339 23.28 -12.31 -11.01
N GLU A 340 22.19 -11.77 -11.54
CA GLU A 340 22.19 -10.54 -12.34
C GLU A 340 22.71 -9.33 -11.54
N CYS A 341 22.39 -9.28 -10.24
CA CYS A 341 22.85 -8.22 -9.35
C CYS A 341 24.30 -8.39 -8.86
N LYS A 342 24.88 -9.59 -8.94
CA LYS A 342 26.24 -9.87 -8.42
C LYS A 342 27.31 -9.99 -9.50
N GLU A 343 26.96 -10.57 -10.63
CA GLU A 343 27.92 -10.83 -11.70
C GLU A 343 28.15 -9.58 -12.56
N PRO A 344 29.29 -9.44 -13.23
CA PRO A 344 29.51 -8.40 -14.21
C PRO A 344 28.68 -8.65 -15.49
N PRO A 345 28.45 -7.63 -16.34
CA PRO A 345 27.67 -7.76 -17.57
C PRO A 345 28.20 -8.83 -18.54
N SER A 346 29.52 -9.03 -18.55
CA SER A 346 30.17 -10.08 -19.35
C SER A 346 29.75 -11.52 -18.99
N LYS A 347 29.14 -11.70 -17.81
CA LYS A 347 28.61 -12.99 -17.32
C LYS A 347 27.08 -12.99 -17.17
N GLY A 348 26.41 -11.99 -17.75
CA GLY A 348 24.96 -11.82 -17.65
C GLY A 348 24.50 -11.07 -16.41
N GLY A 349 25.37 -10.23 -15.84
CA GLY A 349 25.00 -9.21 -14.86
C GLY A 349 24.28 -8.01 -15.47
N LEU A 350 23.56 -7.26 -14.64
CA LEU A 350 22.93 -5.99 -15.03
C LEU A 350 23.69 -4.77 -14.49
N ILE A 351 24.50 -4.93 -13.44
CA ILE A 351 25.25 -3.83 -12.83
C ILE A 351 26.32 -3.35 -13.81
N PRO A 352 26.38 -2.05 -14.14
CA PRO A 352 27.39 -1.51 -15.03
C PRO A 352 28.81 -1.88 -14.58
N PRO A 353 29.75 -2.09 -15.51
CA PRO A 353 31.14 -2.30 -15.13
C PRO A 353 31.71 -1.02 -14.50
N ARG A 354 32.74 -1.17 -13.67
CA ARG A 354 33.47 -0.05 -13.07
C ARG A 354 33.88 0.97 -14.13
N GLN A 355 33.31 2.17 -14.04
CA GLN A 355 33.61 3.28 -14.95
C GLN A 355 33.37 4.60 -14.22
N THR A 356 34.38 5.47 -14.22
CA THR A 356 34.28 6.82 -13.65
C THR A 356 33.41 7.75 -14.50
N GLY A 357 32.72 8.69 -13.86
CA GLY A 357 32.01 9.81 -14.48
C GLY A 357 30.64 9.44 -15.03
N ARG A 358 30.07 8.29 -14.63
CA ARG A 358 28.75 7.86 -15.11
C ARG A 358 27.62 8.59 -14.39
N THR A 359 26.47 8.60 -15.04
CA THR A 359 25.19 8.98 -14.42
C THR A 359 24.65 7.75 -13.70
N PRO A 360 24.24 7.86 -12.43
CA PRO A 360 23.66 6.72 -11.73
C PRO A 360 22.34 6.32 -12.39
N GLN A 361 22.11 5.02 -12.49
CA GLN A 361 20.80 4.51 -12.86
C GLN A 361 19.84 4.65 -11.68
N THR A 362 18.57 4.78 -11.99
CA THR A 362 17.51 4.77 -11.00
C THR A 362 16.47 3.79 -11.49
N ALA A 363 16.06 2.87 -10.61
CA ALA A 363 14.96 1.97 -10.89
C ALA A 363 13.72 2.77 -11.27
N THR A 364 13.03 2.39 -12.34
CA THR A 364 11.85 3.11 -12.83
C THR A 364 10.54 2.57 -12.25
N GLU A 365 10.62 1.49 -11.49
CA GLU A 365 9.50 0.79 -10.85
C GLU A 365 9.89 0.35 -9.44
N GLY A 366 8.90 -0.06 -8.65
CA GLY A 366 9.11 -0.55 -7.29
C GLY A 366 9.67 -1.96 -7.29
N CYS A 367 10.43 -2.29 -6.23
CA CYS A 367 10.95 -3.64 -6.03
C CYS A 367 9.78 -4.61 -5.76
N SER A 368 9.63 -5.67 -6.55
CA SER A 368 8.57 -6.67 -6.37
C SER A 368 9.12 -8.02 -5.88
N TYR A 369 8.33 -8.72 -5.08
CA TYR A 369 8.72 -9.99 -4.44
C TYR A 369 9.37 -10.99 -5.43
N GLY A 370 10.47 -11.62 -4.98
CA GLY A 370 11.25 -12.58 -5.76
C GLY A 370 12.34 -11.95 -6.64
N ARG A 371 12.38 -10.62 -6.73
CA ARG A 371 13.46 -9.86 -7.39
C ARG A 371 14.43 -9.30 -6.34
N TYR A 372 15.46 -8.61 -6.81
CA TYR A 372 16.50 -8.02 -5.98
C TYR A 372 16.71 -6.56 -6.35
N MET A 373 16.99 -5.71 -5.37
CA MET A 373 17.44 -4.34 -5.59
C MET A 373 18.93 -4.24 -5.27
N TYR A 374 19.69 -3.72 -6.23
CA TYR A 374 21.05 -3.24 -6.04
C TYR A 374 21.01 -1.77 -5.63
N TYR A 375 21.77 -1.44 -4.59
CA TYR A 375 22.07 -0.08 -4.15
C TYR A 375 23.59 0.15 -4.27
N GLY A 376 23.99 0.98 -5.21
CA GLY A 376 25.36 1.45 -5.38
C GLY A 376 25.51 2.84 -4.77
N TRP A 377 26.36 3.00 -3.76
CA TRP A 377 26.60 4.29 -3.11
C TRP A 377 27.97 4.84 -3.48
N GLU A 378 28.02 6.16 -3.68
CA GLU A 378 29.26 6.92 -3.64
C GLU A 378 29.60 7.27 -2.19
N ASP A 379 30.89 7.25 -1.84
CA ASP A 379 31.33 7.68 -0.50
C ASP A 379 31.15 9.19 -0.29
N ARG A 380 31.16 9.97 -1.38
CA ARG A 380 31.03 11.44 -1.41
C ARG A 380 30.05 11.89 -2.49
N PRO A 381 29.25 12.95 -2.25
CA PRO A 381 28.37 13.52 -3.26
C PRO A 381 29.16 14.04 -4.47
N PRO A 382 28.83 13.59 -5.69
CA PRO A 382 29.48 14.09 -6.92
C PRO A 382 29.43 15.61 -7.06
N GLU A 383 28.35 16.23 -6.60
CA GLU A 383 28.09 17.67 -6.71
C GLU A 383 29.02 18.53 -5.84
N ARG A 384 29.69 17.93 -4.85
CA ARG A 384 30.65 18.61 -3.98
C ARG A 384 32.11 18.37 -4.40
N GLY A 385 32.31 17.62 -5.48
CA GLY A 385 33.62 17.17 -5.95
C GLY A 385 34.20 16.05 -5.07
N GLY A 386 35.09 15.26 -5.65
CA GLY A 386 35.82 14.21 -4.93
C GLY A 386 35.15 12.83 -4.92
N SER A 387 34.10 12.62 -5.71
CA SER A 387 33.60 11.31 -6.13
C SER A 387 33.97 11.10 -7.60
N ASP A 388 34.37 9.89 -7.96
CA ASP A 388 34.66 9.50 -9.34
C ASP A 388 33.43 8.94 -10.05
N ARG A 389 32.29 8.82 -9.36
CA ARG A 389 30.97 8.51 -9.90
C ARG A 389 30.88 7.10 -10.49
N ASP A 390 31.55 6.11 -9.92
CA ASP A 390 31.52 4.72 -10.38
C ASP A 390 30.49 3.82 -9.66
N TYR A 391 29.87 4.28 -8.57
CA TYR A 391 28.84 3.70 -7.71
C TYR A 391 29.00 2.19 -7.43
N ASP A 392 30.23 1.68 -7.42
CA ASP A 392 30.53 0.27 -7.13
C ASP A 392 31.48 0.09 -5.93
N ASP A 393 31.97 1.21 -5.38
CA ASP A 393 32.73 1.28 -4.12
C ASP A 393 31.91 0.79 -2.92
N ILE A 394 30.61 1.08 -2.86
CA ILE A 394 29.74 0.67 -1.76
C ILE A 394 28.49 0.01 -2.34
N ARG A 395 28.38 -1.30 -2.17
CA ARG A 395 27.33 -2.11 -2.78
C ARG A 395 26.51 -2.81 -1.74
N VAL A 396 25.20 -2.71 -1.86
CA VAL A 396 24.25 -3.49 -1.09
C VAL A 396 23.24 -4.11 -2.04
N ILE A 397 23.03 -5.43 -1.94
CA ILE A 397 21.99 -6.12 -2.69
C ILE A 397 21.01 -6.70 -1.67
N MET A 398 19.74 -6.34 -1.82
CA MET A 398 18.66 -6.84 -0.97
C MET A 398 17.62 -7.55 -1.81
N ALA A 399 17.02 -8.60 -1.27
CA ALA A 399 15.79 -9.13 -1.84
C ALA A 399 14.67 -8.08 -1.68
N CYS A 400 13.78 -7.99 -2.68
CA CYS A 400 12.57 -7.19 -2.54
C CYS A 400 11.69 -7.74 -1.40
N PRO A 401 10.96 -6.88 -0.67
CA PRO A 401 10.14 -7.33 0.45
C PRO A 401 9.06 -8.32 0.03
N GLU A 402 8.69 -9.21 0.94
CA GLU A 402 7.50 -10.03 0.84
C GLU A 402 6.28 -9.23 1.34
N GLU A 403 5.23 -9.16 0.52
CA GLU A 403 3.95 -8.57 0.90
C GLU A 403 3.12 -9.64 1.62
N VAL A 404 3.00 -9.51 2.94
CA VAL A 404 2.18 -10.41 3.76
C VAL A 404 0.85 -9.73 4.08
N PRO A 405 -0.30 -10.38 3.82
CA PRO A 405 -1.60 -9.81 4.14
C PRO A 405 -1.71 -9.50 5.65
N SER A 406 -2.12 -8.28 5.99
CA SER A 406 -2.30 -7.88 7.39
C SER A 406 -3.71 -8.25 7.90
N GLY A 407 -3.76 -9.18 8.87
CA GLY A 407 -4.96 -9.56 9.62
C GLY A 407 -5.86 -10.66 9.02
N GLU A 408 -6.89 -11.10 9.77
CA GLU A 408 -7.80 -12.19 9.38
C GLU A 408 -8.80 -11.82 8.26
N ARG A 409 -8.95 -10.53 7.93
CA ARG A 409 -9.87 -10.04 6.88
C ARG A 409 -9.20 -8.92 6.08
N ASN A 410 -8.76 -9.26 4.87
CA ASN A 410 -8.05 -8.33 3.98
C ASN A 410 -8.92 -7.21 3.40
N ALA A 411 -10.24 -7.24 3.63
CA ALA A 411 -11.16 -6.21 3.20
C ALA A 411 -12.37 -6.08 4.14
N ARG A 412 -12.90 -4.86 4.25
CA ARG A 412 -14.15 -4.57 4.96
C ARG A 412 -14.98 -3.53 4.21
N LEU A 413 -16.30 -3.61 4.35
CA LEU A 413 -17.20 -2.55 3.93
C LEU A 413 -17.13 -1.37 4.91
N ILE A 414 -17.09 -0.15 4.37
CA ILE A 414 -17.20 1.10 5.10
C ILE A 414 -18.55 1.70 4.70
N GLY A 415 -19.49 1.70 5.67
CA GLY A 415 -20.83 2.26 5.52
C GLY A 415 -20.97 3.64 6.13
#